data_AF-A0A5F0D4Z8-F1
#
_entry.id   AF-A0A5F0D4Z8-F1
#
_cell.length_a   1.000
_cell.length_b   1.000
_cell.length_c   1.000
_cell.angle_alpha   90.00
_cell.angle_beta   90.00
_cell.angle_gamma   90.00
#
_symmetry.space_group_name_H-M   'P 1'
#
loop_
_entity.id
_entity.type
_entity.pdbx_description
1 polymer ?
#
loop_
_entity_poly.entity_id
_entity_poly.type
_entity_poly.pdbx_seq_one_letter_code
_entity_poly.pdbx_strand_id
1 'polypeptide(L)'
;MTHVLLPAGLVLRRADTAEVIGTALAAKARGDGHRTIAARLDRPVSTVRRWLRRARGAHADWLREQGVQHAYRSDPDILNHDLSWPTPLGDALNLLAGAALICQQRWDSRLPVWTLIGMFTRGRLLPPPLRI
;
A
#
# COMPACT_ATOMS: atom_id res chain seq x y z
N MET A 1 18.92 25.10 4.99
CA MET A 1 18.19 23.92 4.48
C MET A 1 18.43 22.77 5.44
N THR A 2 17.43 22.37 6.22
CA THR A 2 17.52 21.25 7.16
C THR A 2 17.11 19.97 6.43
N HIS A 3 18.09 19.24 5.90
CA HIS A 3 17.86 17.87 5.42
C HIS A 3 17.78 16.97 6.66
N VAL A 4 16.55 16.62 7.07
CA VAL A 4 16.36 15.64 8.14
C VAL A 4 16.72 14.28 7.56
N LEU A 5 17.94 13.83 7.84
CA LEU A 5 18.34 12.44 7.66
C LEU A 5 17.48 11.59 8.59
N LEU A 6 16.35 11.10 8.07
CA LEU A 6 15.57 10.08 8.75
C LEU A 6 16.51 8.88 8.99
N PRO A 7 16.68 8.41 10.24
CA PRO A 7 17.57 7.30 10.52
C PRO A 7 17.18 6.13 9.63
N ALA A 8 18.12 5.60 8.84
CA ALA A 8 17.86 4.57 7.84
C ALA A 8 17.08 3.37 8.42
N GLY A 9 17.33 3.03 9.69
CA GLY A 9 16.61 1.96 10.39
C GLY A 9 15.11 2.22 10.61
N LEU A 10 14.67 3.49 10.71
CA LEU A 10 13.25 3.82 10.82
C LEU A 10 12.54 3.66 9.47
N VAL A 11 13.23 3.99 8.38
CA VAL A 11 12.73 3.80 7.01
C VAL A 11 12.59 2.30 6.72
N LEU A 12 13.60 1.51 7.07
CA LEU A 12 13.58 0.06 6.86
C LEU A 12 12.45 -0.62 7.66
N ARG A 13 12.32 -0.32 8.95
CA ARG A 13 11.22 -0.87 9.77
C ARG A 13 9.84 -0.48 9.24
N ARG A 14 9.69 0.73 8.71
CA ARG A 14 8.43 1.15 8.06
C ARG A 14 8.19 0.41 6.76
N ALA A 15 9.24 0.16 5.97
CA ALA A 15 9.15 -0.65 4.76
C ALA A 15 8.72 -2.08 5.09
N ASP A 16 9.36 -2.73 6.06
CA ASP A 16 9.02 -4.10 6.49
C ASP A 16 7.56 -4.17 6.97
N THR A 17 7.14 -3.18 7.76
CA THR A 17 5.76 -3.09 8.24
C THR A 17 4.78 -2.88 7.08
N ALA A 18 5.13 -2.01 6.12
CA ALA A 18 4.32 -1.74 4.95
C ALA A 18 4.21 -2.98 4.05
N GLU A 19 5.28 -3.74 3.91
CA GLU A 19 5.31 -4.98 3.15
C GLU A 19 4.41 -6.05 3.76
N VAL A 20 4.49 -6.27 5.07
CA VAL A 20 3.64 -7.26 5.76
C VAL A 20 2.16 -6.88 5.66
N ILE A 21 1.82 -5.62 5.94
CA ILE A 21 0.44 -5.14 5.86
C ILE A 21 -0.05 -5.15 4.41
N GLY A 22 0.75 -4.62 3.49
CA GLY A 22 0.44 -4.55 2.06
C GLY A 22 0.18 -5.93 1.47
N THR A 23 1.01 -6.91 1.82
CA THR A 23 0.82 -8.31 1.42
C THR A 23 -0.50 -8.87 1.92
N ALA A 24 -0.90 -8.58 3.16
CA ALA A 24 -2.21 -8.97 3.68
C ALA A 24 -3.37 -8.32 2.90
N LEU A 25 -3.26 -7.02 2.58
CA LEU A 25 -4.28 -6.31 1.82
C LEU A 25 -4.39 -6.83 0.38
N ALA A 26 -3.26 -7.09 -0.28
CA ALA A 26 -3.22 -7.64 -1.63
C ALA A 26 -3.79 -9.06 -1.70
N ALA A 27 -3.45 -9.92 -0.74
CA ALA A 27 -4.06 -11.24 -0.61
C ALA A 27 -5.58 -11.12 -0.42
N LYS A 28 -6.04 -10.16 0.40
CA LYS A 28 -7.47 -9.94 0.58
C LYS A 28 -8.17 -9.45 -0.69
N ALA A 29 -7.54 -8.56 -1.46
CA ALA A 29 -8.05 -8.07 -2.74
C ALA A 29 -8.18 -9.19 -3.79
N ARG A 30 -7.31 -10.20 -3.73
CA ARG A 30 -7.38 -11.43 -4.55
C ARG A 30 -8.45 -12.44 -4.10
N GLY A 31 -9.14 -12.17 -2.99
CA GLY A 31 -10.23 -13.02 -2.49
C GLY A 31 -9.87 -13.87 -1.27
N ASP A 32 -8.63 -13.85 -0.78
CA ASP A 32 -8.23 -14.73 0.33
C ASP A 32 -9.01 -14.45 1.64
N GLY A 33 -9.23 -15.52 2.39
CA GLY A 33 -9.81 -15.47 3.73
C GLY A 33 -8.80 -14.99 4.78
N HIS A 34 -9.26 -14.22 5.77
CA HIS A 34 -8.39 -13.65 6.80
C HIS A 34 -7.63 -14.69 7.64
N ARG A 35 -8.18 -15.91 7.82
CA ARG A 35 -7.48 -17.03 8.48
C ARG A 35 -6.32 -17.56 7.63
N THR A 36 -6.55 -17.75 6.33
CA THR A 36 -5.52 -18.16 5.36
C THR A 36 -4.38 -17.14 5.31
N ILE A 37 -4.72 -15.85 5.25
CA ILE A 37 -3.75 -14.76 5.25
C ILE A 37 -2.92 -14.76 6.55
N ALA A 38 -3.59 -14.90 7.70
CA ALA A 38 -2.92 -14.95 9.00
C ALA A 38 -1.92 -16.11 9.12
N ALA A 39 -2.31 -17.31 8.66
CA ALA A 39 -1.43 -18.46 8.64
C ALA A 39 -0.21 -18.24 7.71
N ARG A 40 -0.43 -17.70 6.50
CA ARG A 40 0.66 -17.42 5.54
C ARG A 40 1.67 -16.39 6.03
N LEU A 41 1.21 -15.40 6.80
CA LEU A 41 2.04 -14.30 7.29
C LEU A 41 2.62 -14.54 8.68
N ASP A 42 2.31 -15.69 9.31
CA ASP A 42 2.64 -15.99 10.71
C ASP A 42 2.21 -14.86 11.67
N ARG A 43 0.93 -14.46 11.59
CA ARG A 43 0.35 -13.39 12.41
C ARG A 43 -0.93 -13.84 13.11
N PRO A 44 -1.25 -13.27 14.28
CA PRO A 44 -2.53 -13.53 14.93
C PRO A 44 -3.72 -13.19 14.02
N VAL A 45 -4.71 -14.09 13.96
CA VAL A 45 -5.93 -13.92 13.16
C VAL A 45 -6.66 -12.61 13.51
N SER A 46 -6.70 -12.25 14.79
CA SER A 46 -7.30 -11.00 15.29
C SER A 46 -6.61 -9.76 14.70
N THR A 47 -5.28 -9.78 14.59
CA THR A 47 -4.46 -8.70 14.02
C THR A 47 -4.76 -8.51 12.54
N VAL A 48 -4.69 -9.59 11.75
CA VAL A 48 -5.01 -9.52 10.31
C VAL A 48 -6.46 -9.07 10.11
N ARG A 49 -7.41 -9.63 10.85
CA ARG A 49 -8.82 -9.22 10.80
C ARG A 49 -8.99 -7.72 11.10
N ARG A 50 -8.24 -7.17 12.06
CA ARG A 50 -8.26 -5.73 12.38
C ARG A 50 -7.71 -4.90 11.23
N TRP A 51 -6.58 -5.27 10.64
CA TRP A 51 -6.01 -4.58 9.47
C TRP A 51 -7.01 -4.55 8.30
N LEU A 52 -7.56 -5.72 7.95
CA LEU A 52 -8.49 -5.86 6.83
C LEU A 52 -9.82 -5.11 7.02
N ARG A 53 -10.25 -4.87 8.27
CA ARG A 53 -11.43 -4.03 8.55
C ARG A 53 -11.10 -2.55 8.39
N ARG A 54 -9.92 -2.14 8.86
CA ARG A 54 -9.49 -0.73 8.83
C ARG A 54 -9.15 -0.24 7.42
N ALA A 55 -8.79 -1.13 6.51
CA ALA A 55 -8.48 -0.80 5.12
C ALA A 55 -9.71 -0.71 4.19
N ARG A 56 -10.94 -0.68 4.74
CA ARG A 56 -12.19 -0.65 3.94
C ARG A 56 -12.85 0.73 3.98
N GLY A 57 -13.86 0.91 3.13
CA GLY A 57 -14.66 2.15 3.05
C GLY A 57 -13.78 3.33 2.68
N ALA A 58 -13.98 4.45 3.37
CA ALA A 58 -13.27 5.71 3.10
C ALA A 58 -11.74 5.59 3.06
N HIS A 59 -11.13 4.64 3.79
CA HIS A 59 -9.67 4.45 3.71
C HIS A 59 -9.23 3.80 2.40
N ALA A 60 -10.03 2.90 1.81
CA ALA A 60 -9.75 2.37 0.48
C ALA A 60 -9.86 3.46 -0.59
N ASP A 61 -10.87 4.34 -0.47
CA ASP A 61 -11.03 5.48 -1.37
C ASP A 61 -9.85 6.45 -1.27
N TRP A 62 -9.40 6.74 -0.04
CA TRP A 62 -8.20 7.55 0.17
C TRP A 62 -6.93 6.91 -0.42
N LEU A 63 -6.75 5.59 -0.28
CA LEU A 63 -5.64 4.87 -0.91
C LEU A 63 -5.70 4.97 -2.43
N ARG A 64 -6.91 4.87 -3.01
CA ARG A 64 -7.14 5.04 -4.45
C ARG A 64 -6.77 6.44 -4.91
N GLU A 65 -7.18 7.48 -4.18
CA GLU A 65 -6.79 8.86 -4.47
C GLU A 65 -5.26 9.04 -4.46
N GLN A 66 -4.56 8.43 -3.50
CA GLN A 66 -3.09 8.46 -3.50
C GLN A 66 -2.53 7.75 -4.74
N GLY A 67 -3.07 6.59 -5.10
CA GLY A 67 -2.70 5.86 -6.32
C GLY A 67 -2.85 6.73 -7.57
N VAL A 68 -4.02 7.34 -7.78
CA VAL A 68 -4.30 8.24 -8.90
C VAL A 68 -3.33 9.42 -8.93
N GLN A 69 -3.12 10.09 -7.78
CA GLN A 69 -2.25 11.26 -7.72
C GLN A 69 -0.79 10.93 -8.09
N HIS A 70 -0.26 9.78 -7.65
CA HIS A 70 1.11 9.38 -7.97
C HIS A 70 1.23 8.76 -9.37
N ALA A 71 0.20 8.06 -9.86
CA ALA A 71 0.12 7.62 -11.25
C ALA A 71 0.15 8.83 -12.18
N TYR A 72 -0.72 9.83 -11.98
CA TYR A 72 -0.76 11.05 -12.78
C TYR A 72 0.59 11.80 -12.82
N ARG A 73 1.31 11.88 -11.69
CA ARG A 73 2.64 12.50 -11.65
C ARG A 73 3.73 11.67 -12.33
N SER A 74 3.57 10.35 -12.35
CA SER A 74 4.58 9.43 -12.89
C SER A 74 4.37 9.25 -14.39
N ASP A 75 3.20 8.76 -14.78
CA ASP A 75 2.78 8.55 -16.14
C ASP A 75 1.23 8.50 -16.20
N PRO A 76 0.58 9.53 -16.77
CA PRO A 76 -0.88 9.55 -16.93
C PRO A 76 -1.43 8.38 -17.74
N ASP A 77 -0.65 7.75 -18.63
CA ASP A 77 -1.14 6.65 -19.47
C ASP A 77 -1.51 5.39 -18.66
N ILE A 78 -0.99 5.27 -17.42
CA ILE A 78 -1.41 4.23 -16.46
C ILE A 78 -2.92 4.33 -16.18
N LEU A 79 -3.48 5.54 -16.17
CA LEU A 79 -4.90 5.76 -15.88
C LEU A 79 -5.81 5.39 -17.05
N ASN A 80 -5.24 5.20 -18.24
CA ASN A 80 -5.96 4.79 -19.44
C ASN A 80 -6.11 3.25 -19.54
N HIS A 81 -5.55 2.48 -18.60
CA HIS A 81 -5.72 1.02 -18.58
C HIS A 81 -7.07 0.60 -17.98
N ASP A 82 -7.80 -0.26 -18.71
CA ASP A 82 -9.08 -0.86 -18.30
C ASP A 82 -8.96 -1.94 -17.19
N LEU A 83 -7.89 -1.95 -16.41
CA LEU A 83 -7.68 -2.91 -15.32
C LEU A 83 -8.48 -2.50 -14.08
N SER A 84 -9.80 -2.60 -14.18
CA SER A 84 -10.71 -2.40 -13.05
C SER A 84 -10.72 -3.64 -12.15
N TRP A 85 -10.30 -3.46 -10.90
CA TRP A 85 -10.38 -4.52 -9.90
C TRP A 85 -11.79 -4.59 -9.29
N PRO A 86 -12.29 -5.79 -8.96
CA PRO A 86 -13.66 -5.98 -8.47
C PRO A 86 -13.92 -5.40 -7.07
N THR A 87 -12.88 -4.91 -6.38
CA THR A 87 -13.03 -4.30 -5.05
C THR A 87 -12.32 -2.94 -4.99
N PRO A 88 -12.86 -1.94 -4.27
CA PRO A 88 -12.20 -0.64 -4.11
C PRO A 88 -10.78 -0.75 -3.55
N LEU A 89 -10.55 -1.69 -2.63
CA LEU A 89 -9.22 -1.97 -2.07
C LEU A 89 -8.28 -2.54 -3.14
N GLY A 90 -8.75 -3.45 -3.99
CA GLY A 90 -7.97 -4.00 -5.09
C GLY A 90 -7.59 -2.93 -6.10
N ASP A 91 -8.54 -2.08 -6.47
CA ASP A 91 -8.33 -0.97 -7.41
C ASP A 91 -7.28 0.01 -6.88
N ALA A 92 -7.42 0.41 -5.61
CA ALA A 92 -6.46 1.27 -4.93
C ALA A 92 -5.04 0.67 -4.92
N LEU A 93 -4.90 -0.61 -4.57
CA LEU A 93 -3.60 -1.28 -4.54
C LEU A 93 -3.00 -1.43 -5.94
N ASN A 94 -3.83 -1.67 -6.96
CA ASN A 94 -3.38 -1.77 -8.34
C ASN A 94 -2.79 -0.46 -8.85
N LEU A 95 -3.49 0.66 -8.62
CA LEU A 95 -3.00 1.99 -8.97
C LEU A 95 -1.70 2.36 -8.23
N LEU A 96 -1.63 2.06 -6.93
CA LEU A 96 -0.42 2.27 -6.13
C LEU A 96 0.75 1.42 -6.63
N ALA A 97 0.50 0.15 -6.98
CA ALA A 97 1.52 -0.74 -7.52
C ALA A 97 2.00 -0.28 -8.91
N GLY A 98 1.09 0.10 -9.80
CA GLY A 98 1.43 0.64 -11.13
C GLY A 98 2.29 1.90 -11.02
N ALA A 99 1.87 2.87 -10.20
CA ALA A 99 2.65 4.07 -9.95
C ALA A 99 4.04 3.75 -9.36
N ALA A 100 4.14 2.76 -8.47
CA ALA A 100 5.40 2.38 -7.83
C ALA A 100 6.36 1.71 -8.81
N LEU A 101 5.85 0.86 -9.71
CA LEU A 101 6.66 0.20 -10.74
C LEU A 101 7.20 1.21 -11.76
N ILE A 102 6.39 2.16 -12.23
CA ILE A 102 6.86 3.22 -13.12
C ILE A 102 7.87 4.12 -12.42
N CYS A 103 7.64 4.45 -11.15
CA CYS A 103 8.58 5.17 -10.31
C CYS A 103 9.94 4.44 -10.19
N GLN A 104 9.95 3.11 -9.98
CA GLN A 104 11.18 2.32 -10.00
C GLN A 104 11.91 2.42 -11.34
N GLN A 105 11.19 2.20 -12.44
CA GLN A 105 11.77 2.21 -13.79
C GLN A 105 12.33 3.59 -14.17
N ARG A 106 11.59 4.66 -13.88
CA ARG A 106 11.96 6.02 -14.26
C ARG A 106 13.19 6.54 -13.52
N TRP A 107 13.38 6.12 -12.26
CA TRP A 107 14.47 6.60 -11.41
C TRP A 107 15.55 5.55 -11.14
N ASP A 108 15.54 4.43 -11.86
CA ASP A 108 16.40 3.26 -11.62
C ASP A 108 16.47 2.88 -10.12
N SER A 109 15.33 3.01 -9.44
CA SER A 109 15.23 2.84 -8.00
C SER A 109 15.12 1.36 -7.65
N ARG A 110 16.02 0.89 -6.78
CA ARG A 110 16.02 -0.48 -6.25
C ARG A 110 15.15 -0.64 -5.00
N LEU A 111 14.41 0.40 -4.62
CA LEU A 111 13.53 0.33 -3.46
C LEU A 111 12.38 -0.66 -3.74
N PRO A 112 12.08 -1.59 -2.83
CA PRO A 112 10.95 -2.52 -2.99
C PRO A 112 9.64 -1.78 -3.26
N VAL A 113 8.73 -2.38 -4.03
CA VAL A 113 7.42 -1.77 -4.41
C VAL A 113 6.66 -1.31 -3.16
N TRP A 114 6.63 -2.12 -2.10
CA TRP A 114 5.98 -1.76 -0.84
C TRP A 114 6.61 -0.58 -0.11
N THR A 115 7.91 -0.34 -0.30
CA THR A 115 8.58 0.85 0.24
C THR A 115 8.07 2.11 -0.46
N LEU A 116 7.96 2.08 -1.79
CA LEU A 116 7.44 3.20 -2.58
C LEU A 116 5.95 3.45 -2.30
N ILE A 117 5.14 2.39 -2.22
CA ILE A 117 3.74 2.50 -1.80
C ILE A 117 3.64 3.09 -0.38
N GLY A 118 4.53 2.68 0.53
CA GLY A 118 4.66 3.27 1.85
C GLY A 118 4.94 4.78 1.79
N MET A 119 5.82 5.22 0.90
CA MET A 119 6.09 6.66 0.68
C MET A 119 4.88 7.38 0.10
N PHE A 120 4.24 6.82 -0.92
CA PHE A 120 3.05 7.39 -1.58
C PHE A 120 1.89 7.61 -0.61
N THR A 121 1.72 6.67 0.31
CA THR A 121 0.68 6.69 1.34
C THR A 121 1.16 7.37 2.63
N ARG A 122 2.33 8.04 2.64
CA ARG A 122 2.89 8.69 3.84
C ARG A 122 2.96 7.76 5.07
N GLY A 123 3.20 6.48 4.83
CA GLY A 123 3.24 5.40 5.81
C GLY A 123 1.86 4.92 6.28
N ARG A 124 0.77 5.26 5.59
CA ARG A 124 -0.62 5.00 6.01
C ARG A 124 -1.33 3.98 5.13
N LEU A 125 -0.80 2.77 5.05
CA LEU A 125 -1.55 1.64 4.49
C LEU A 125 -2.79 1.30 5.32
N LEU A 126 -2.76 1.61 6.61
CA LEU A 126 -3.93 1.60 7.49
C LEU A 126 -4.20 3.03 7.98
N PRO A 127 -5.47 3.36 8.29
CA PRO A 127 -5.79 4.66 8.87
C PRO A 127 -5.09 4.83 10.23
N PRO A 128 -4.79 6.06 10.66
CA PRO A 128 -4.21 6.31 11.96
C PRO A 128 -5.14 5.79 13.08
N PRO A 129 -4.59 5.29 14.20
CA PRO A 129 -5.42 4.88 15.33
C PRO A 129 -6.36 6.03 15.71
N LEU A 130 -7.64 5.71 15.92
CA LEU A 130 -8.62 6.69 16.37
C LEU A 130 -8.11 7.24 17.70
N ARG A 131 -7.89 8.56 17.77
CA ARG A 131 -7.66 9.24 19.04
C ARG A 131 -9.02 9.30 19.73
N ILE A 132 -9.15 8.57 20.83
CA ILE A 132 -10.31 8.59 21.73
C ILE A 132 -10.03 9.68 22.75
#